data_AF-A0A4U0PAQ3-F1
#
_entry.id   AF-A0A4U0PAQ3-F1
#
_cell.length_a   1.000
_cell.length_b   1.000
_cell.length_c   1.000
_cell.angle_alpha   90.00
_cell.angle_beta   90.00
_cell.angle_gamma   90.00
#
_symmetry.space_group_name_H-M   'P 1'
#
loop_
_entity.id
_entity.type
_entity.pdbx_description
1 polymer ?
#
loop_
_entity_poly.entity_id
_entity_poly.type
_entity_poly.pdbx_seq_one_letter_code
_entity_poly.pdbx_strand_id
1 'polypeptide(L)'
;MGTRFAEKNNRATPLKLDAPEIVVRTVNLDEPPCHTCEEDIYLGFFFDGTNNNKYRDTSGSSHSNVARLCEVYAGEPTVRQLGIVRGAPQPDENPAWPRQPASDRKNYRKTYIPGVGTPFRELGDTGASVPSINLSCIEPLSCACAI
;
A
#
# COMPACT_ATOMS: atom_id res chain seq x y z
N MET A 1 3.50 39.46 22.16
CA MET A 1 3.85 38.36 23.09
C MET A 1 3.52 37.04 22.42
N GLY A 2 4.52 36.22 22.07
CA GLY A 2 4.32 34.87 21.56
C GLY A 2 4.94 33.87 22.53
N THR A 3 4.12 33.22 23.35
CA THR A 3 4.57 32.13 24.23
C THR A 3 4.82 30.90 23.37
N ARG A 4 6.08 30.66 23.01
CA ARG A 4 6.50 29.35 22.51
C ARG A 4 6.39 28.37 23.66
N PHE A 5 5.49 27.40 23.53
CA PHE A 5 5.52 26.15 24.28
C PHE A 5 6.74 25.33 23.83
N ALA A 6 7.94 25.82 24.10
CA ALA A 6 9.11 24.94 24.12
C ALA A 6 9.07 24.30 25.50
N GLU A 7 8.53 23.08 25.58
CA GLU A 7 8.78 22.23 26.73
C GLU A 7 10.27 22.25 27.01
N LYS A 8 10.60 22.51 28.27
CA LYS A 8 11.95 22.64 28.78
C LYS A 8 12.60 21.25 28.89
N ASN A 9 12.51 20.43 27.85
CA ASN A 9 13.12 19.11 27.82
C ASN A 9 14.51 19.23 27.19
N ASN A 10 15.46 19.64 28.03
CA ASN A 10 16.87 19.89 27.69
C ASN A 10 17.65 18.58 27.46
N ARG A 11 17.02 17.59 26.84
CA ARG A 11 17.61 16.27 26.63
C ARG A 11 18.44 16.30 25.35
N ALA A 12 19.74 16.01 25.48
CA ALA A 12 20.66 15.95 24.34
C ALA A 12 20.22 14.96 23.25
N THR A 13 19.40 13.97 23.60
CA THR A 13 18.77 13.02 22.68
C THR A 13 17.29 12.80 23.07
N PRO A 14 16.35 13.55 22.47
CA PRO A 14 14.94 13.49 22.86
C PRO A 14 14.26 12.13 22.60
N LEU A 15 14.84 11.29 21.74
CA LEU A 15 14.31 9.95 21.41
C LEU A 15 14.88 8.82 22.29
N LYS A 16 15.87 9.11 23.13
CA LYS A 16 16.50 8.08 23.95
C LYS A 16 15.76 7.99 25.27
N LEU A 17 14.84 7.05 25.43
CA LEU A 17 14.09 6.85 26.68
C LEU A 17 15.04 6.54 27.85
N ASP A 18 14.72 7.01 29.06
CA ASP A 18 15.43 6.60 30.27
C ASP A 18 14.86 5.27 30.81
N ALA A 19 15.54 4.66 31.77
CA ALA A 19 15.10 3.39 32.36
C ALA A 19 13.64 3.40 32.84
N PRO A 20 13.13 4.42 33.55
CA PRO A 20 11.72 4.45 33.95
C PRO A 20 10.76 4.66 32.77
N GLU A 21 11.07 5.52 31.80
CA GLU A 21 10.24 5.68 30.59
C GLU A 21 10.18 4.38 29.75
N ILE A 22 11.28 3.63 29.69
CA ILE A 22 11.31 2.31 29.05
C ILE A 22 10.33 1.36 29.74
N VAL A 23 10.34 1.31 31.08
CA VAL A 23 9.42 0.45 31.85
C VAL A 23 7.97 0.85 31.61
N VAL A 24 7.65 2.14 31.65
CA VAL A 24 6.28 2.64 31.38
C VAL A 24 5.86 2.30 29.95
N ARG A 25 6.76 2.47 28.97
CA ARG A 25 6.49 2.04 27.59
C ARG A 25 6.21 0.56 27.51
N THR A 26 6.99 -0.30 28.17
CA THR A 26 6.79 -1.74 28.17
C THR A 26 5.45 -2.14 28.80
N VAL A 27 5.07 -1.50 29.91
CA VAL A 27 3.77 -1.75 30.55
C VAL A 27 2.60 -1.31 29.65
N ASN A 28 2.73 -0.17 28.97
CA ASN A 28 1.67 0.35 28.09
C ASN A 28 1.56 -0.39 26.75
N LEU A 29 2.57 -1.16 26.35
CA LEU A 29 2.54 -1.90 25.11
C LEU A 29 1.67 -3.17 25.21
N ASP A 30 1.27 -3.59 26.42
CA ASP A 30 0.49 -4.81 26.67
C ASP A 30 0.99 -5.99 25.82
N GLU A 31 2.32 -6.12 25.70
CA GLU A 31 2.93 -7.11 24.83
C GLU A 31 2.62 -8.50 25.41
N PRO A 32 1.83 -9.34 24.71
CA PRO A 32 1.46 -10.65 25.21
C PRO A 32 2.71 -11.52 25.45
N PRO A 33 2.68 -12.44 26.43
CA PRO A 33 3.81 -13.32 26.69
C PRO A 33 4.15 -14.11 25.42
N CYS A 34 5.41 -14.06 25.01
CA CYS A 34 5.92 -14.70 23.79
C CYS A 34 5.51 -16.19 23.72
N HIS A 35 4.53 -16.50 22.88
CA HIS A 35 4.16 -17.88 22.56
C HIS A 35 5.05 -18.39 21.42
N THR A 36 5.56 -19.61 21.51
CA THR A 36 6.57 -20.17 20.59
C THR A 36 6.09 -20.40 19.14
N CYS A 37 4.83 -20.04 18.83
CA CYS A 37 4.21 -20.15 17.51
C CYS A 37 3.52 -18.86 17.04
N GLU A 38 3.64 -17.76 17.80
CA GLU A 38 3.14 -16.46 17.37
C GLU A 38 4.14 -15.82 16.41
N GLU A 39 3.65 -15.49 15.22
CA GLU A 39 4.42 -14.74 14.24
C GLU A 39 3.63 -13.48 13.87
N ASP A 40 4.29 -12.34 13.89
CA ASP A 40 3.69 -11.10 13.40
C ASP A 40 3.52 -11.15 11.88
N ILE A 41 2.36 -10.70 11.40
CA ILE A 41 2.09 -10.55 9.97
C ILE A 41 2.14 -9.05 9.63
N TYR A 42 2.94 -8.70 8.63
CA TYR A 42 3.18 -7.32 8.24
C TYR A 42 2.51 -7.03 6.90
N LEU A 43 1.33 -6.41 6.94
CA LEU A 43 0.52 -6.12 5.76
C LEU A 43 0.64 -4.65 5.34
N GLY A 44 1.13 -4.39 4.13
CA GLY A 44 1.19 -3.07 3.52
C GLY A 44 0.12 -2.89 2.44
N PHE A 45 -0.80 -1.95 2.65
CA PHE A 45 -1.77 -1.51 1.63
C PHE A 45 -1.43 -0.10 1.17
N PHE A 46 -1.26 0.09 -0.14
CA PHE A 46 -0.78 1.34 -0.72
C PHE A 46 -1.80 1.90 -1.71
N PHE A 47 -2.62 2.84 -1.25
CA PHE A 47 -3.64 3.53 -2.05
C PHE A 47 -3.06 4.77 -2.71
N ASP A 48 -2.98 4.78 -4.04
CA ASP A 48 -2.42 5.91 -4.77
C ASP A 48 -3.41 7.06 -4.97
N GLY A 49 -2.89 8.25 -5.29
CA GLY A 49 -3.67 9.46 -5.54
C GLY A 49 -4.40 9.47 -6.88
N THR A 50 -5.37 10.38 -7.04
CA THR A 50 -6.15 10.52 -8.28
C THR A 50 -5.28 10.65 -9.53
N ASN A 51 -5.64 9.90 -10.57
CA ASN A 51 -4.92 9.81 -11.83
C ASN A 51 -3.43 9.39 -11.67
N ASN A 52 -3.06 8.67 -10.60
CA ASN A 52 -1.73 8.05 -10.47
C ASN A 52 -1.84 6.54 -10.58
N ASN A 53 -0.89 5.93 -11.29
CA ASN A 53 -0.78 4.49 -11.41
C ASN A 53 0.68 4.09 -11.53
N LYS A 54 1.19 3.33 -10.57
CA LYS A 54 2.57 2.84 -10.53
C LYS A 54 2.97 2.21 -11.86
N TYR A 55 2.23 1.21 -12.33
CA TYR A 55 2.59 0.44 -13.52
C TYR A 55 2.55 1.28 -14.81
N ARG A 56 1.77 2.36 -14.84
CA ARG A 56 1.71 3.30 -15.98
C ARG A 56 2.80 4.37 -15.90
N ASP A 57 3.03 4.93 -14.72
CA ASP A 57 3.81 6.16 -14.52
C ASP A 57 5.29 5.89 -14.25
N THR A 58 5.67 4.64 -13.95
CA THR A 58 7.06 4.23 -13.72
C THR A 58 7.99 4.56 -14.90
N SER A 59 7.57 4.31 -16.14
CA SER A 59 8.41 4.59 -17.31
C SER A 59 8.67 6.09 -17.52
N GLY A 60 7.81 6.95 -16.98
CA GLY A 60 7.93 8.41 -17.06
C GLY A 60 8.61 9.04 -15.85
N SER A 61 9.20 8.25 -14.94
CA SER A 61 9.77 8.73 -13.67
C SER A 61 8.81 9.61 -12.85
N SER A 62 7.50 9.43 -13.05
CA SER A 62 6.44 10.27 -12.48
C SER A 62 5.72 9.56 -11.34
N HIS A 63 6.49 8.81 -10.54
CA HIS A 63 5.96 8.04 -9.43
C HIS A 63 5.41 8.93 -8.32
N SER A 64 4.25 8.58 -7.78
CA SER A 64 3.77 9.18 -6.54
C SER A 64 4.63 8.74 -5.34
N ASN A 65 4.49 9.46 -4.21
CA ASN A 65 5.13 9.04 -2.96
C ASN A 65 4.64 7.65 -2.52
N VAL A 66 3.39 7.32 -2.81
CA VAL A 66 2.79 6.02 -2.46
C VAL A 66 3.40 4.90 -3.29
N ALA A 67 3.56 5.10 -4.61
CA ALA A 67 4.22 4.15 -5.48
C ALA A 67 5.65 3.85 -5.02
N ARG A 68 6.41 4.89 -4.66
CA ARG A 68 7.77 4.76 -4.11
C ARG A 68 7.79 4.02 -2.78
N LEU A 69 6.85 4.32 -1.89
CA LEU A 69 6.75 3.63 -0.59
C LEU A 69 6.44 2.14 -0.77
N CYS A 70 5.55 1.80 -1.71
CA CYS A 70 5.23 0.42 -2.04
C CYS A 70 6.43 -0.35 -2.61
N GLU A 71 7.28 0.29 -3.40
CA GLU A 71 8.49 -0.32 -3.94
C GLU A 71 9.49 -0.66 -2.83
N VAL A 72 9.78 0.29 -1.95
CA VAL A 72 10.75 0.11 -0.86
C VAL A 72 10.22 -0.73 0.30
N TYR A 73 8.90 -0.96 0.39
CA TYR A 73 8.34 -1.82 1.42
C TYR A 73 8.82 -3.26 1.26
N ALA A 74 9.45 -3.76 2.32
CA ALA A 74 9.89 -5.14 2.44
C ALA A 74 8.65 -6.03 2.49
N GLY A 75 8.41 -6.80 1.43
CA GLY A 75 7.24 -7.64 1.31
C GLY A 75 7.10 -8.21 -0.08
N GLU A 76 6.61 -9.44 -0.15
CA GLU A 76 6.21 -9.99 -1.43
C GLU A 76 4.85 -9.42 -1.84
N PRO A 77 4.63 -9.11 -3.13
CA PRO A 77 3.31 -8.74 -3.58
C PRO A 77 2.36 -9.89 -3.30
N THR A 78 1.29 -9.63 -2.53
CA THR A 78 0.19 -10.58 -2.28
C THR A 78 -0.37 -11.09 -3.60
N VAL A 79 -0.24 -10.28 -4.64
CA VAL A 79 -0.92 -10.43 -5.90
C VAL A 79 -0.09 -11.05 -7.01
N ARG A 80 0.95 -11.83 -6.69
CA ARG A 80 1.53 -12.74 -7.70
C ARG A 80 0.48 -13.71 -8.28
N GLN A 81 -0.63 -13.92 -7.57
CA GLN A 81 -1.69 -14.88 -7.88
C GLN A 81 -2.87 -14.29 -8.67
N LEU A 82 -3.17 -12.98 -8.57
CA LEU A 82 -4.13 -12.33 -9.47
C LEU A 82 -3.32 -11.76 -10.64
N GLY A 83 -3.79 -11.88 -11.87
CA GLY A 83 -3.03 -11.57 -13.10
C GLY A 83 -2.58 -10.12 -13.31
N ILE A 84 -2.46 -9.28 -12.27
CA ILE A 84 -2.00 -7.88 -12.30
C ILE A 84 -0.67 -7.75 -13.06
N VAL A 85 0.27 -8.66 -12.78
CA VAL A 85 1.60 -8.63 -13.38
C VAL A 85 1.59 -9.09 -14.84
N ARG A 86 0.55 -9.81 -15.30
CA ARG A 86 0.44 -10.23 -16.71
C ARG A 86 0.07 -9.02 -17.57
N GLY A 87 1.10 -8.31 -18.03
CA GLY A 87 0.98 -7.16 -18.94
C GLY A 87 1.14 -5.80 -18.26
N ALA A 88 1.60 -5.75 -17.02
CA ALA A 88 2.17 -4.52 -16.47
C ALA A 88 3.46 -4.19 -17.24
N PRO A 89 3.66 -2.93 -17.69
CA PRO A 89 4.87 -2.53 -18.43
C PRO A 89 6.16 -2.81 -17.65
N GLN A 90 6.10 -2.70 -16.33
CA GLN A 90 7.24 -2.94 -15.44
C GLN A 90 6.81 -3.76 -14.21
N PRO A 91 7.48 -4.89 -13.91
CA PRO A 91 7.20 -5.66 -12.72
C PRO A 91 7.66 -4.92 -11.45
N ASP A 92 7.16 -5.34 -10.30
CA ASP A 92 7.65 -4.85 -9.01
C ASP A 92 9.13 -5.19 -8.82
N GLU A 93 9.90 -4.25 -8.27
CA GLU A 93 11.28 -4.50 -7.90
C GLU A 93 11.39 -5.56 -6.79
N ASN A 94 12.52 -6.24 -6.75
CA ASN A 94 12.78 -7.25 -5.74
C ASN A 94 12.83 -6.59 -4.35
N PRO A 95 12.06 -7.07 -3.35
CA PRO A 95 12.01 -6.43 -2.04
C PRO A 95 13.40 -6.31 -1.40
N ALA A 96 13.74 -5.08 -0.98
CA ALA A 96 14.93 -4.80 -0.20
C ALA A 96 14.66 -5.11 1.28
N TRP A 97 14.95 -6.35 1.69
CA TRP A 97 14.76 -6.77 3.08
C TRP A 97 15.75 -6.05 4.01
N PRO A 98 15.31 -5.47 5.13
CA PRO A 98 16.21 -5.03 6.19
C PRO A 98 17.00 -6.24 6.76
N ARG A 99 17.98 -6.00 7.66
CA ARG A 99 18.75 -7.05 8.35
C ARG A 99 17.90 -7.88 9.33
N GLN A 100 16.77 -8.41 8.87
CA GLN A 100 15.91 -9.35 9.57
C GLN A 100 16.24 -10.78 9.11
N PRO A 101 16.02 -11.80 9.95
CA PRO A 101 16.26 -13.19 9.57
C PRO A 101 15.37 -13.61 8.39
N ALA A 102 15.86 -14.52 7.56
CA ALA A 102 15.16 -14.93 6.34
C ALA A 102 13.81 -15.61 6.60
N SER A 103 13.60 -16.15 7.81
CA SER A 103 12.36 -16.77 8.28
C SER A 103 11.16 -15.83 8.22
N ASP A 104 11.37 -14.56 8.56
CA ASP A 104 10.28 -13.61 8.79
C ASP A 104 9.76 -13.01 7.48
N ARG A 105 10.53 -13.18 6.39
CA ARG A 105 10.20 -12.65 5.05
C ARG A 105 8.87 -13.17 4.53
N LYS A 106 8.45 -14.38 4.94
CA LYS A 106 7.17 -14.99 4.54
C LYS A 106 5.96 -14.23 5.09
N ASN A 107 6.15 -13.48 6.17
CA ASN A 107 5.11 -12.77 6.91
C ASN A 107 4.85 -11.35 6.38
N TYR A 108 5.73 -10.83 5.51
CA TYR A 108 5.57 -9.51 4.92
C TYR A 108 4.88 -9.60 3.56
N ARG A 109 3.72 -8.93 3.45
CA ARG A 109 2.92 -8.87 2.23
C ARG A 109 2.60 -7.44 1.87
N LYS A 110 2.59 -7.14 0.58
CA LYS A 110 2.20 -5.83 0.06
C LYS A 110 1.18 -5.90 -1.06
N THR A 111 0.29 -4.92 -1.09
CA THR A 111 -0.71 -4.75 -2.14
C THR A 111 -0.75 -3.27 -2.54
N TYR A 112 -0.53 -3.00 -3.82
CA TYR A 112 -0.70 -1.68 -4.41
C TYR A 112 -2.10 -1.54 -4.99
N ILE A 113 -2.73 -0.39 -4.78
CA ILE A 113 -4.04 -0.05 -5.30
C ILE A 113 -3.90 1.22 -6.15
N PRO A 114 -4.24 1.18 -7.45
CA PRO A 114 -4.11 2.33 -8.33
C PRO A 114 -5.07 3.45 -7.93
N GLY A 115 -4.70 4.67 -8.31
CA GLY A 115 -5.51 5.84 -8.08
C GLY A 115 -6.79 5.87 -8.92
N VAL A 116 -7.83 6.49 -8.38
CA VAL A 116 -9.09 6.69 -9.11
C VAL A 116 -8.87 7.44 -10.43
N GLY A 117 -9.64 7.08 -11.46
CA GLY A 117 -9.45 7.63 -12.81
C GLY A 117 -8.27 7.04 -13.58
N THR A 118 -7.66 5.97 -13.06
CA THR A 118 -6.73 5.12 -13.81
C THR A 118 -7.27 3.69 -13.88
N PRO A 119 -6.83 2.88 -14.86
CA PRO A 119 -7.33 1.51 -14.98
C PRO A 119 -7.02 0.67 -13.73
N PHE A 120 -8.01 -0.08 -13.27
CA PHE A 120 -7.89 -1.09 -12.22
C PHE A 120 -8.48 -2.41 -12.74
N ARG A 121 -7.65 -3.16 -13.47
CA ARG A 121 -8.06 -4.34 -14.27
C ARG A 121 -8.71 -5.44 -13.43
N GLU A 122 -8.30 -5.54 -12.17
CA GLU A 122 -8.72 -6.50 -11.16
C GLU A 122 -10.20 -6.37 -10.83
N LEU A 123 -10.73 -5.15 -10.93
CA LEU A 123 -12.14 -4.84 -10.74
C LEU A 123 -12.89 -4.66 -12.07
N GLY A 124 -12.22 -4.89 -13.21
CA GLY A 124 -12.77 -4.60 -14.53
C GLY A 124 -12.86 -3.11 -14.86
N ASP A 125 -12.17 -2.25 -14.11
CA ASP A 125 -12.15 -0.82 -14.34
C ASP A 125 -11.14 -0.48 -15.45
N THR A 126 -11.64 0.12 -16.53
CA THR A 126 -10.81 0.58 -17.65
C THR A 126 -10.20 1.97 -17.40
N GLY A 127 -10.58 2.66 -16.33
CA GLY A 127 -10.16 4.02 -16.01
C GLY A 127 -10.82 5.09 -16.90
N ALA A 128 -11.65 4.70 -17.86
CA ALA A 128 -12.46 5.63 -18.63
C ALA A 128 -13.63 6.08 -17.77
N SER A 129 -13.91 7.39 -17.77
CA SER A 129 -15.25 7.86 -17.41
C SER A 129 -16.25 7.11 -18.28
N VAL A 130 -17.33 6.59 -17.69
CA VAL A 130 -18.46 6.06 -18.46
C VAL A 130 -18.73 7.01 -19.64
N PRO A 131 -18.66 6.55 -20.90
CA PRO A 131 -18.91 7.44 -22.01
C PRO A 131 -20.30 8.03 -21.79
N SER A 132 -20.40 9.36 -21.83
CA SER A 132 -21.68 10.06 -21.82
C SER A 132 -22.57 9.34 -22.82
N ILE A 133 -23.67 8.74 -22.36
CA ILE A 133 -24.57 7.99 -23.21
C ILE A 133 -25.00 8.96 -24.31
N ASN A 134 -24.48 8.78 -25.51
CA ASN A 134 -24.99 9.49 -26.66
C ASN A 134 -26.37 8.86 -26.89
N LEU A 135 -27.42 9.63 -26.63
CA LEU A 135 -28.82 9.22 -26.71
C LEU A 135 -29.26 9.03 -28.17
N SER A 136 -28.39 8.47 -29.02
CA SER A 136 -28.61 8.23 -30.44
C SER A 136 -28.69 6.75 -30.79
N CYS A 137 -28.46 5.84 -29.83
CA CYS A 137 -28.50 4.40 -30.06
C CYS A 137 -29.60 3.73 -29.22
N ILE A 138 -30.85 4.11 -29.43
CA ILE A 138 -32.01 3.25 -29.12
C ILE A 138 -32.47 2.66 -30.45
N GLU A 139 -31.77 1.65 -30.93
CA GLU A 139 -32.31 0.70 -31.91
C GLU A 139 -32.96 -0.45 -31.10
N PRO A 140 -34.23 -0.81 -31.34
CA PRO A 140 -34.94 -1.78 -30.52
C PRO A 140 -34.48 -3.20 -30.89
N LEU A 141 -33.50 -3.72 -30.16
CA LEU A 141 -33.12 -5.13 -30.28
C LEU A 141 -34.19 -6.00 -29.60
N SER A 142 -34.99 -6.62 -30.47
CA SER A 142 -35.83 -7.80 -30.25
C SER A 142 -35.30 -8.72 -29.15
N CYS A 143 -36.10 -8.87 -28.11
CA CYS A 143 -35.90 -9.82 -27.04
C CYS A 143 -36.10 -11.25 -27.59
N ALA A 144 -35.02 -11.98 -27.82
CA ALA A 144 -35.07 -13.43 -28.03
C ALA A 144 -34.66 -14.13 -26.73
N CYS A 145 -35.65 -14.56 -25.98
CA CYS A 145 -35.51 -15.53 -24.90
C CYS A 145 -35.26 -16.90 -25.54
N ALA A 146 -34.07 -17.48 -25.35
CA ALA A 146 -33.80 -18.87 -25.65
C ALA A 146 -33.98 -19.68 -24.37
N ILE A 147 -34.99 -20.56 -24.37
CA ILE A 147 -35.14 -21.70 -23.46
C ILE A 147 -34.18 -22.80 -23.93
#